data_AF-A0A5J6U8T1-F1
#
_entry.id   AF-A0A5J6U8T1-F1
#
_cell.length_a   1.000
_cell.length_b   1.000
_cell.length_c   1.000
_cell.angle_alpha   90.00
_cell.angle_beta   90.00
_cell.angle_gamma   90.00
#
_symmetry.space_group_name_H-M   'P 1'
#
loop_
_entity.id
_entity.type
_entity.pdbx_description
1 polymer ?
#
loop_
_entity_poly.entity_id
_entity_poly.type
_entity_poly.pdbx_seq_one_letter_code
_entity_poly.pdbx_strand_id
1 'polypeptide(L)' 'MTVGLRWLIGMLSFSALGATWGFLGNSYEPGDSAIGTGLMGAALGFVLGAVSDAVGYARSR' A
#
# COMPACT_ATOMS: atom_id res chain seq x y z
N MET A 1 20.78 -1.35 -6.49
CA MET A 1 19.70 -0.34 -6.44
C MET A 1 18.40 -1.03 -6.02
N THR A 2 18.25 -1.33 -4.73
CA THR A 2 17.05 -2.01 -4.17
C THR A 2 16.22 -1.08 -3.30
N VAL A 3 16.81 0.05 -2.88
CA VAL A 3 16.16 1.17 -2.18
C VAL A 3 15.23 1.82 -3.19
N GLY A 4 13.93 1.61 -3.09
CA GLY A 4 13.06 1.79 -4.26
C GLY A 4 11.93 0.78 -4.35
N LEU A 5 12.34 -0.48 -4.40
CA LEU A 5 11.45 -1.56 -4.81
C LEU A 5 10.45 -1.91 -3.71
N ARG A 6 10.84 -1.78 -2.43
CA ARG A 6 10.01 -2.18 -1.29
C ARG A 6 8.82 -1.26 -1.07
N TRP A 7 9.00 0.06 -1.19
CA TRP A 7 7.88 1.00 -1.10
C TRP A 7 6.97 0.92 -2.33
N LEU A 8 7.51 0.66 -3.52
CA LEU A 8 6.69 0.42 -4.71
C LEU A 8 5.84 -0.85 -4.57
N ILE A 9 6.44 -1.96 -4.15
CA ILE A 9 5.71 -3.21 -3.87
C ILE A 9 4.67 -2.97 -2.78
N GLY A 10 5.05 -2.32 -1.67
CA GLY A 10 4.13 -1.99 -0.59
C GLY A 10 2.92 -1.20 -1.08
N MET A 11 3.15 -0.10 -1.82
CA MET A 11 2.08 0.71 -2.41
C MET A 11 1.15 -0.13 -3.29
N LEU A 12 1.70 -0.89 -4.23
CA LEU A 12 0.89 -1.65 -5.19
C LEU A 12 0.09 -2.77 -4.51
N SER A 13 0.72 -3.52 -3.61
CA SER A 13 0.06 -4.63 -2.90
C SER A 13 -1.06 -4.13 -1.98
N PHE A 14 -0.80 -3.10 -1.17
CA PHE A 14 -1.83 -2.58 -0.27
C PHE A 14 -2.90 -1.78 -1.02
N SER A 15 -2.56 -1.12 -2.12
CA SER A 15 -3.56 -0.49 -3.00
C SER A 15 -4.52 -1.52 -3.56
N ALA A 16 -4.01 -2.62 -4.11
CA ALA A 16 -4.84 -3.69 -4.65
C ALA A 16 -5.72 -4.34 -3.56
N LEU A 17 -5.16 -4.62 -2.38
CA LEU A 17 -5.92 -5.17 -1.25
C LEU A 17 -7.00 -4.20 -0.77
N GLY A 18 -6.64 -2.92 -0.62
CA GLY A 18 -7.57 -1.86 -0.22
C GLY A 18 -8.71 -1.72 -1.22
N ALA A 19 -8.39 -1.62 -2.51
CA ALA A 19 -9.39 -1.50 -3.57
C ALA A 19 -10.31 -2.71 -3.64
N THR A 20 -9.76 -3.92 -3.50
CA THR A 20 -10.55 -5.16 -3.46
C THR A 20 -11.49 -5.18 -2.26
N TRP A 21 -11.01 -4.76 -1.09
CA TRP A 21 -11.83 -4.67 0.11
C TRP A 21 -12.96 -3.65 -0.03
N GLY A 22 -12.67 -2.45 -0.55
CA GLY A 22 -13.70 -1.42 -0.77
C GLY A 22 -14.73 -1.83 -1.81
N PHE A 23 -14.30 -2.53 -2.86
CA PHE A 23 -15.20 -3.05 -3.89
C PHE A 23 -16.15 -4.13 -3.35
N LEU A 24 -15.63 -5.08 -2.57
CA LEU A 24 -16.42 -6.19 -2.03
C LEU A 24 -17.21 -5.82 -0.76
N GLY A 25 -16.74 -4.81 -0.02
CA GLY A 25 -17.30 -4.40 1.26
C GLY A 25 -18.45 -3.39 1.18
N ASN A 26 -18.72 -2.81 0.00
CA ASN A 26 -19.80 -1.84 -0.19
C ASN A 26 -20.69 -2.19 -1.39
N SER A 27 -21.99 -2.37 -1.15
CA SER A 27 -22.98 -2.69 -2.19
C SER A 27 -23.63 -1.46 -2.82
N TYR A 28 -23.51 -0.28 -2.22
CA TYR A 28 -24.20 0.93 -2.68
C TYR A 28 -23.35 1.71 -3.70
N GLU A 29 -22.03 1.76 -3.52
CA GLU A 29 -21.09 2.44 -4.44
C GLU A 29 -19.72 1.73 -4.45
N PRO A 30 -19.63 0.54 -5.08
CA PRO A 30 -18.43 -0.29 -5.01
C PRO A 30 -17.21 0.36 -5.71
N GLY A 31 -17.44 1.17 -6.75
CA GLY A 31 -16.37 1.88 -7.46
C GLY A 31 -15.69 2.95 -6.62
N ASP A 32 -16.47 3.87 -6.05
CA ASP A 32 -15.96 4.97 -5.24
C ASP A 32 -15.29 4.46 -3.96
N SER A 33 -15.88 3.42 -3.37
CA SER A 33 -15.30 2.73 -2.22
C SER A 33 -13.95 2.09 -2.56
N ALA A 34 -13.84 1.39 -3.71
CA ALA A 34 -12.58 0.79 -4.15
C ALA A 34 -11.48 1.84 -4.39
N ILE A 35 -11.82 2.99 -4.95
CA ILE A 35 -10.86 4.09 -5.15
C ILE A 35 -10.39 4.63 -3.79
N GLY A 36 -11.33 4.92 -2.88
CA GLY A 36 -11.01 5.48 -1.57
C GLY A 36 -10.17 4.53 -0.71
N THR A 37 -10.57 3.27 -0.60
CA THR A 37 -9.82 2.27 0.18
C THR A 37 -8.53 1.86 -0.51
N GLY A 38 -8.47 1.87 -1.85
CA GLY A 38 -7.25 1.64 -2.62
C GLY A 38 -6.21 2.72 -2.37
N LEU A 39 -6.60 4.00 -2.38
CA LEU A 39 -5.71 5.12 -2.03
C LEU A 39 -5.21 5.04 -0.59
N MET A 40 -6.09 4.73 0.37
CA MET A 40 -5.65 4.50 1.76
C MET A 40 -4.68 3.34 1.87
N GLY A 41 -4.95 2.23 1.17
CA GLY A 41 -4.05 1.09 1.07
C GLY A 41 -2.68 1.48 0.52
N ALA A 42 -2.64 2.20 -0.60
CA ALA A 42 -1.41 2.68 -1.20
C ALA A 42 -0.57 3.52 -0.22
N ALA A 43 -1.20 4.45 0.51
CA ALA A 43 -0.54 5.28 1.51
C ALA A 43 0.07 4.43 2.65
N LEU A 44 -0.69 3.45 3.15
CA LEU A 44 -0.22 2.53 4.20
C LEU A 44 0.96 1.67 3.71
N GLY A 45 0.86 1.14 2.50
CA GLY A 45 1.91 0.36 1.85
C GLY A 45 3.19 1.15 1.60
N PHE A 46 3.06 2.43 1.22
CA PHE A 46 4.20 3.34 1.09
C PHE A 46 4.94 3.50 2.42
N VAL A 47 4.21 3.82 3.50
CA VAL A 47 4.79 4.03 4.83
C VAL A 47 5.52 2.78 5.31
N LEU A 48 4.89 1.60 5.20
CA LEU A 48 5.49 0.34 5.61
C LEU A 48 6.75 -0.01 4.80
N GLY A 49 6.71 0.20 3.47
CA GLY A 49 7.87 -0.03 2.62
C GLY A 49 9.02 0.91 2.92
N ALA A 50 8.73 2.20 3.15
CA ALA A 50 9.73 3.20 3.54
C ALA A 50 10.37 2.89 4.90
N VAL A 51 9.55 2.48 5.89
CA VAL A 51 10.05 2.03 7.20
C VAL A 51 10.91 0.78 7.06
N SER A 52 10.51 -0.19 6.23
CA SER A 52 11.30 -1.39 6.00
C SER A 52 12.65 -1.09 5.36
N ASP A 53 12.74 -0.11 4.45
CA ASP A 53 14.00 0.34 3.86
C ASP A 53 14.86 1.06 4.91
N ALA A 54 14.28 1.95 5.72
CA ALA A 54 14.99 2.65 6.79
C ALA A 54 15.57 1.70 7.84
N VAL A 55 14.80 0.70 8.28
CA VAL A 55 15.25 -0.34 9.23
C VAL A 55 16.36 -1.20 8.60
N GLY A 56 16.20 -1.57 7.33
CA GLY A 56 17.23 -2.32 6.60
C GLY A 56 18.55 -1.56 6.53
N TYR A 57 18.47 -0.26 6.23
CA TYR A 57 19.63 0.62 6.19
C TYR A 57 20.31 0.75 7.56
N ALA A 58 19.52 0.97 8.62
CA ALA A 58 20.03 1.10 9.98
C ALA A 58 20.73 -0.17 10.48
N ARG A 59 20.27 -1.37 10.08
CA ARG A 59 20.91 -2.65 10.44
C ARG A 59 22.19 -2.95 9.66
N SER A 60 22.37 -2.32 8.49
CA SER A 60 23.57 -2.47 7.67
C SER A 60 24.72 -1.53 8.04
N ARG A 61 24.49 -0.62 9.00
CA ARG A 61 25.50 0.24 9.62
C ARG A 61 25.93 -0.34 10.96
#